data_AF-A0AAD5Y500-F1
#
_entry.id   AF-A0AAD5Y500-F1
#
_cell.length_a   1.000
_cell.length_b   1.000
_cell.length_c   1.000
_cell.angle_alpha   90.00
_cell.angle_beta   90.00
_cell.angle_gamma   90.00
#
_symmetry.space_group_name_H-M   'P 1'
#
loop_
_entity.id
_entity.type
_entity.pdbx_description
1 polymer ?
#
loop_
_entity_poly.entity_id
_entity_poly.type
_entity_poly.pdbx_seq_one_letter_code
_entity_poly.pdbx_strand_id
1 'polypeptide(L)'
;MFSREGPNREFNWVLCATLWSIDESNRPVKQEQAHLAGNLISEGRFLFDAAGALGCFFVFPDLAVRKAGQFRFLFTLVNLLNPEEGTLFKETQVANAIFSDVFDVYLAKQFPGKTKPSELMKIFSQQVDDLKARNL
;
A
#
# COMPACT_ATOMS: atom_id res chain seq x y z
N MET A 1 10.09 20.45 -23.10
CA MET A 1 9.55 21.66 -22.46
C MET A 1 8.16 21.31 -21.95
N PHE A 2 8.07 20.76 -20.75
CA PHE A 2 6.79 20.38 -20.15
C PHE A 2 6.18 21.63 -19.53
N SER A 3 5.09 22.11 -20.12
CA SER A 3 4.34 23.26 -19.60
C SER A 3 3.84 22.92 -18.19
N ARG A 4 4.40 23.65 -17.22
CA ARG A 4 3.75 23.99 -15.97
C ARG A 4 2.45 24.71 -16.33
N GLU A 5 1.31 24.05 -16.15
CA GLU A 5 0.02 24.62 -15.72
C GLU A 5 -1.12 23.62 -15.98
N GLY A 6 -1.52 22.94 -14.91
CA GLY A 6 -2.83 22.34 -14.68
C GLY A 6 -3.04 22.41 -13.16
N PRO A 7 -4.27 22.60 -12.66
CA PRO A 7 -4.50 22.92 -11.26
C PRO A 7 -3.85 21.82 -10.43
N ASN A 8 -3.23 22.21 -9.34
CA ASN A 8 -2.77 21.35 -8.27
C ASN A 8 -3.88 20.33 -7.95
N ARG A 9 -3.89 19.19 -8.63
CA ARG A 9 -4.80 18.08 -8.33
C ARG A 9 -4.18 17.41 -7.13
N GLU A 10 -4.30 18.09 -5.98
CA GLU A 10 -3.99 17.51 -4.69
C GLU A 10 -4.81 16.22 -4.63
N PHE A 11 -4.11 15.09 -4.75
CA PHE A 11 -4.74 13.79 -4.77
C PHE A 11 -4.94 13.41 -3.31
N ASN A 12 -6.14 13.68 -2.79
CA ASN A 12 -6.45 13.58 -1.36
C ASN A 12 -6.79 12.17 -0.91
N TRP A 13 -6.33 11.20 -1.70
CA TRP A 13 -6.66 9.80 -1.51
C TRP A 13 -5.45 9.10 -0.91
N VAL A 14 -5.67 8.44 0.21
CA VAL A 14 -4.67 7.57 0.83
C VAL A 14 -5.24 6.17 0.96
N LEU A 15 -4.36 5.18 0.81
CA LEU A 15 -4.69 3.78 1.01
C LEU A 15 -4.06 3.32 2.32
N CYS A 16 -4.90 2.87 3.25
CA CYS A 16 -4.48 2.38 4.56
C CYS A 16 -4.45 0.85 4.56
N ALA A 17 -3.34 0.25 4.99
CA ALA A 17 -3.19 -1.19 5.13
C ALA A 17 -3.43 -1.62 6.58
N THR A 18 -4.33 -2.58 6.79
CA THR A 18 -4.53 -3.24 8.08
C THR A 18 -4.31 -4.74 7.94
N LEU A 19 -3.60 -5.36 8.88
CA LEU A 19 -3.30 -6.79 8.85
C LEU A 19 -4.43 -7.58 9.52
N TRP A 20 -4.88 -8.64 8.87
CA TRP A 20 -5.92 -9.54 9.37
C TRP A 20 -5.39 -10.95 9.50
N SER A 21 -5.68 -11.59 10.64
CA SER A 21 -5.37 -13.00 10.89
C SER A 21 -6.39 -13.89 10.17
N ILE A 22 -5.95 -14.99 9.57
CA ILE A 22 -6.83 -16.01 8.96
C ILE A 22 -7.28 -17.07 9.98
N ASP A 23 -6.92 -16.91 11.26
CA ASP A 23 -7.46 -17.76 12.33
C ASP A 23 -9.01 -17.74 12.38
N GLU A 24 -9.60 -18.61 13.21
CA GLU A 24 -11.04 -18.82 13.34
C GLU A 24 -11.86 -17.52 13.59
N SER A 25 -11.22 -16.41 13.92
CA SER A 25 -11.88 -15.13 14.17
C SER A 25 -11.85 -14.13 13.00
N ASN A 26 -11.09 -14.38 11.92
CA ASN A 26 -10.81 -13.44 10.81
C ASN A 26 -10.79 -11.99 11.29
N ARG A 27 -9.88 -11.67 12.23
CA ARG A 27 -9.91 -10.42 12.99
C ARG A 27 -8.72 -9.53 12.67
N PRO A 28 -8.87 -8.20 12.80
CA PRO A 28 -7.74 -7.29 12.69
C PRO A 28 -6.70 -7.61 13.77
N VAL A 29 -5.45 -7.70 13.37
CA VAL A 29 -4.31 -7.88 14.26
C VAL A 29 -3.97 -6.52 14.87
N LYS A 30 -4.03 -6.43 16.21
CA LYS A 30 -3.69 -5.18 16.91
C LYS A 30 -2.21 -4.86 16.68
N GLN A 31 -1.91 -3.61 16.29
CA GLN A 31 -0.56 -3.14 16.00
C GLN A 31 0.41 -3.30 17.19
N GLU A 32 -0.09 -3.15 18.42
CA GLU A 32 0.65 -3.34 19.68
C GLU A 32 1.18 -4.78 19.88
N GLN A 33 0.67 -5.76 19.13
CA GLN A 33 1.19 -7.13 19.18
C GLN A 33 2.52 -7.29 18.42
N ALA A 34 3.12 -6.19 17.92
CA ALA A 34 4.42 -6.15 17.24
C ALA A 34 4.51 -7.02 15.98
N HIS A 35 3.37 -7.38 15.39
CA HIS A 35 3.31 -8.24 14.22
C HIS A 35 3.54 -7.47 12.92
N LEU A 36 3.27 -6.17 12.86
CA LEU A 36 3.34 -5.36 11.64
C LEU A 36 4.30 -4.18 11.82
N ALA A 37 5.16 -3.95 10.83
CA ALA A 37 6.10 -2.84 10.77
C ALA A 37 6.11 -2.22 9.36
N GLY A 38 6.60 -0.98 9.27
CA GLY A 38 6.63 -0.20 8.03
C GLY A 38 5.60 0.92 8.00
N ASN A 39 5.48 1.57 6.84
CA ASN A 39 4.47 2.58 6.60
C ASN A 39 3.16 1.90 6.15
N LEU A 40 2.10 2.07 6.94
CA LEU A 40 0.79 1.48 6.68
C LEU A 40 -0.10 2.37 5.83
N ILE A 41 0.37 3.54 5.44
CA ILE A 41 -0.39 4.51 4.65
C ILE A 41 0.39 4.78 3.37
N SER A 42 -0.26 4.60 2.23
CA SER A 42 0.30 4.93 0.92
C SER A 42 -0.48 6.07 0.29
N GLU A 43 0.23 7.06 -0.22
CA GLU A 43 -0.33 8.11 -1.07
C GLU A 43 -0.47 7.62 -2.52
N GLY A 44 -1.47 8.15 -3.22
CA GLY A 44 -1.67 7.85 -4.64
C GLY A 44 -0.56 8.47 -5.49
N ARG A 45 0.12 7.65 -6.30
CA ARG A 45 1.18 8.07 -7.20
C ARG A 45 0.79 7.78 -8.64
N PHE A 46 0.98 8.76 -9.52
CA PHE A 46 0.79 8.57 -10.96
C PHE A 46 2.02 7.92 -11.56
N LEU A 47 1.88 6.67 -12.01
CA LEU A 47 2.95 5.88 -12.60
C LEU A 47 2.48 5.25 -13.90
N PHE A 48 3.42 4.97 -14.80
CA PHE A 48 3.19 4.17 -15.98
C PHE A 48 3.35 2.68 -15.63
N ASP A 49 2.43 1.85 -16.12
CA ASP A 49 2.52 0.40 -16.00
C ASP A 49 3.43 -0.22 -17.08
N ALA A 50 3.47 -1.56 -17.14
CA ALA A 50 4.28 -2.29 -18.11
C ALA A 50 3.84 -2.10 -19.57
N ALA A 51 2.60 -1.69 -19.81
CA ALA A 51 2.10 -1.36 -21.14
C ALA A 51 2.32 0.12 -21.51
N GLY A 52 2.91 0.92 -20.61
CA GLY A 52 3.07 2.36 -20.77
C GLY A 52 1.79 3.15 -20.54
N ALA A 53 0.77 2.55 -19.91
CA ALA A 53 -0.47 3.24 -19.56
C ALA A 53 -0.31 3.96 -18.22
N LEU A 54 -0.72 5.23 -18.16
CA LEU A 54 -0.72 6.02 -16.93
C LEU A 54 -1.85 5.56 -16.00
N GLY A 55 -1.52 5.21 -14.77
CA GLY A 55 -2.47 4.85 -13.72
C GLY A 55 -2.13 5.53 -12.39
N CYS A 56 -3.08 5.48 -11.45
CA CYS A 56 -2.86 5.89 -10.06
C CYS A 56 -2.62 4.63 -9.21
N PHE A 57 -1.44 4.53 -8.62
CA PHE A 57 -0.98 3.37 -7.88
C PHE A 57 -0.64 3.74 -6.44
N PHE A 58 -0.98 2.83 -5.53
CA PHE A 58 -0.64 2.91 -4.11
C PHE A 58 0.39 1.82 -3.84
N VAL A 59 1.59 2.24 -3.44
CA VAL A 59 2.72 1.33 -3.24
C VAL A 59 3.14 1.37 -1.78
N PHE A 60 3.26 0.19 -1.17
CA PHE A 60 3.74 0.03 0.20
C PHE A 60 5.11 -0.65 0.20
N PRO A 61 6.21 0.12 0.21
CA PRO A 61 7.55 -0.43 -0.01
C PRO A 61 8.21 -1.08 1.21
N ASP A 62 7.58 -1.03 2.40
CA ASP A 62 8.19 -1.52 3.64
C ASP A 62 7.21 -2.25 4.58
N LEU A 63 6.09 -2.77 4.07
CA LEU A 63 5.23 -3.64 4.89
C LEU A 63 5.99 -4.90 5.28
N ALA A 64 6.13 -5.11 6.57
CA ALA A 64 6.78 -6.28 7.13
C ALA A 64 5.91 -6.89 8.22
N VAL A 65 5.68 -8.20 8.12
CA VAL A 65 5.04 -8.99 9.17
C VAL A 65 6.08 -9.83 9.89
N ARG A 66 6.17 -9.72 11.21
CA ARG A 66 7.26 -10.29 12.03
C ARG A 66 6.92 -11.59 12.74
N LYS A 67 5.63 -11.97 12.77
CA LYS A 67 5.18 -13.22 13.40
C LYS A 67 4.72 -14.20 12.33
N ALA A 68 5.19 -15.44 12.45
CA ALA A 68 4.76 -16.51 11.59
C ALA A 68 3.26 -16.81 11.72
N GLY A 69 2.62 -17.15 10.62
CA GLY A 69 1.17 -17.38 10.54
C GLY A 69 0.62 -17.06 9.16
N GLN A 70 -0.71 -17.21 9.02
CA GLN A 70 -1.44 -16.87 7.80
C GLN A 70 -2.19 -15.57 7.99
N PHE A 71 -2.00 -14.65 7.04
CA PHE A 71 -2.57 -13.33 7.09
C PHE A 71 -3.09 -12.87 5.73
N ARG A 72 -3.86 -11.80 5.76
CA ARG A 72 -4.22 -10.99 4.58
C ARG A 72 -4.19 -9.52 4.97
N PHE A 73 -3.98 -8.63 4.02
CA PHE A 73 -4.17 -7.20 4.24
C PHE A 73 -5.58 -6.78 3.82
N LEU A 74 -6.22 -5.91 4.61
CA LEU A 74 -7.32 -5.08 4.15
C LEU A 74 -6.78 -3.71 3.80
N PHE A 75 -6.94 -3.33 2.54
CA PHE A 75 -6.59 -2.01 2.01
C PHE A 75 -7.84 -1.14 1.96
N THR A 76 -7.86 -0.07 2.73
CA THR A 76 -8.99 0.86 2.85
C THR A 76 -8.64 2.17 2.17
N LEU A 77 -9.39 2.53 1.13
CA LEU A 77 -9.23 3.77 0.39
C LEU A 77 -10.00 4.89 1.08
N VAL A 78 -9.29 5.91 1.51
CA VAL A 78 -9.83 7.05 2.26
C VAL A 78 -9.69 8.31 1.43
N ASN A 79 -10.77 9.09 1.35
CA ASN A 79 -10.73 10.46 0.85
C ASN A 79 -10.54 11.42 2.03
N LEU A 80 -9.53 12.27 1.95
CA LEU A 80 -9.18 13.23 2.99
C LEU A 80 -9.87 14.59 2.84
N LEU A 81 -10.29 14.99 1.62
CA LEU A 81 -10.92 16.29 1.38
C LEU A 81 -12.43 16.20 1.22
N ASN A 82 -13.11 17.13 1.90
CA ASN A 82 -14.49 17.47 1.64
C ASN A 82 -14.59 18.34 0.37
N PRO A 83 -15.16 17.82 -0.73
CA PRO A 83 -15.25 18.57 -1.98
C PRO A 83 -16.21 19.76 -1.91
N GLU A 84 -17.15 19.79 -0.95
CA GLU A 84 -18.10 20.90 -0.81
C GLU A 84 -17.51 22.10 -0.06
N GLU A 85 -16.59 21.86 0.87
CA GLU A 85 -16.02 22.90 1.74
C GLU A 85 -14.56 23.23 1.41
N GLY A 86 -13.87 22.41 0.62
CA GLY A 86 -12.42 22.55 0.37
C GLY A 86 -11.58 22.32 1.62
N THR A 87 -12.15 21.72 2.66
CA THR A 87 -11.54 21.43 3.96
C THR A 87 -11.29 19.93 4.12
N LEU A 88 -10.45 19.54 5.07
CA LEU A 88 -10.32 18.14 5.47
C LEU A 88 -11.64 17.66 6.11
N PHE A 89 -12.05 16.43 5.84
CA PHE A 89 -13.17 15.85 6.57
C PHE A 89 -12.86 15.76 8.07
N LYS A 90 -13.86 16.08 8.92
CA LYS A 90 -13.77 15.90 10.37
C LYS A 90 -13.73 14.42 10.78
N GLU A 91 -14.23 13.54 9.92
CA GLU A 91 -14.27 12.09 10.10
C GLU A 91 -13.69 11.38 8.87
N THR A 92 -13.10 10.21 9.07
CA THR A 92 -12.49 9.43 7.98
C THR A 92 -13.57 8.94 7.01
N GLN A 93 -13.51 9.39 5.76
CA GLN A 93 -14.43 8.93 4.72
C GLN A 93 -13.83 7.76 3.95
N VAL A 94 -14.27 6.54 4.31
CA VAL A 94 -13.91 5.31 3.60
C VAL A 94 -14.73 5.23 2.32
N ALA A 95 -14.09 5.32 1.16
CA ALA A 95 -14.78 5.17 -0.11
C ALA A 95 -14.87 3.71 -0.55
N ASN A 96 -13.84 2.92 -0.27
CA ASN A 96 -13.82 1.50 -0.61
C ASN A 96 -12.82 0.75 0.27
N ALA A 97 -12.97 -0.58 0.34
CA ALA A 97 -12.01 -1.44 1.01
C ALA A 97 -11.92 -2.78 0.29
N ILE A 98 -10.70 -3.29 0.11
CA ILE A 98 -10.45 -4.57 -0.56
C ILE A 98 -9.42 -5.37 0.21
N PHE A 99 -9.64 -6.67 0.28
CA PHE A 99 -8.65 -7.57 0.85
C PHE A 99 -7.66 -8.07 -0.19
N SER A 100 -6.41 -8.25 0.22
CA SER A 100 -5.43 -9.05 -0.53
C SER A 100 -5.79 -10.53 -0.50
N ASP A 101 -5.10 -11.29 -1.35
CA ASP A 101 -4.93 -12.73 -1.19
C ASP A 101 -4.27 -13.06 0.15
N VAL A 102 -4.47 -14.29 0.60
CA VAL A 102 -3.83 -14.83 1.81
C VAL A 102 -2.35 -15.08 1.54
N PHE A 103 -1.50 -14.75 2.51
CA PHE A 103 -0.07 -15.03 2.47
C PHE A 103 0.44 -15.64 3.78
N ASP A 104 1.47 -16.48 3.67
CA ASP A 104 2.15 -17.10 4.79
C ASP A 104 3.36 -16.27 5.23
N VAL A 105 3.50 -16.09 6.53
CA VAL A 105 4.70 -15.57 7.16
C VAL A 105 5.43 -16.74 7.80
N TYR A 106 6.68 -16.94 7.38
CA TYR A 106 7.46 -18.10 7.78
C TYR A 106 8.41 -17.78 8.92
N LEU A 107 8.70 -18.78 9.75
CA LEU A 107 9.89 -18.75 10.59
C LEU A 107 11.14 -18.79 9.70
N ALA A 108 12.25 -18.23 10.18
CA ALA A 108 13.50 -18.19 9.42
C ALA A 108 13.96 -19.57 8.89
N LYS A 109 13.73 -20.63 9.66
CA LYS A 109 14.08 -22.02 9.29
C LYS A 109 13.23 -22.61 8.17
N GLN A 110 12.02 -22.07 7.97
CA GLN A 110 11.03 -22.55 7.00
C GLN A 110 10.87 -21.58 5.83
N PHE A 111 11.64 -20.49 5.80
CA PHE A 111 11.52 -19.45 4.80
C PHE A 111 11.93 -20.02 3.43
N PRO A 112 11.02 -20.04 2.42
CA PRO A 112 11.29 -20.64 1.11
C PRO A 112 12.27 -19.81 0.25
N GLY A 113 12.72 -18.68 0.75
CA GLY A 113 13.56 -17.72 0.05
C GLY A 113 12.79 -16.47 -0.36
N LYS A 114 13.54 -15.45 -0.79
CA LYS A 114 12.96 -14.17 -1.21
C LYS A 114 12.33 -14.29 -2.60
N THR A 115 11.11 -13.79 -2.73
CA THR A 115 10.46 -13.64 -4.04
C THR A 115 11.21 -12.60 -4.87
N LYS A 116 11.43 -12.89 -6.15
CA LYS A 116 12.01 -11.92 -7.09
C LYS A 116 11.02 -10.77 -7.33
N PRO A 117 11.49 -9.52 -7.49
CA PRO A 117 10.60 -8.41 -7.86
C PRO A 117 9.84 -8.73 -9.16
N SER A 118 8.54 -8.43 -9.17
CA SER A 118 7.72 -8.51 -10.38
C SER A 118 8.19 -7.49 -11.42
N GLU A 119 7.81 -7.71 -12.67
CA GLU A 119 8.10 -6.77 -13.75
C GLU A 119 7.53 -5.37 -13.47
N LEU A 120 6.29 -5.31 -12.97
CA LEU A 120 5.64 -4.06 -12.57
C LEU A 120 6.48 -3.30 -11.53
N MET A 121 7.02 -4.00 -10.52
CA MET A 121 7.83 -3.36 -9.49
C MET A 121 9.15 -2.81 -10.04
N LYS A 122 9.78 -3.51 -11.00
CA LYS A 122 11.00 -3.01 -11.65
C LYS A 122 10.74 -1.73 -12.43
N ILE A 123 9.60 -1.66 -13.13
CA ILE A 123 9.19 -0.48 -13.90
C ILE A 123 8.86 0.69 -12.97
N PHE A 124 8.19 0.44 -11.84
CA PHE A 124 7.93 1.47 -10.83
C PHE A 124 9.21 1.99 -10.20
N SER A 125 10.16 1.10 -9.89
CA SER A 125 11.49 1.52 -9.41
C SER A 125 12.19 2.42 -10.41
N GLN A 126 12.04 2.26 -11.72
CA GLN A 126 12.68 3.17 -12.68
C GLN A 126 12.10 4.60 -12.63
N GLN A 127 10.82 4.74 -12.25
CA GLN A 127 10.09 6.00 -12.21
C GLN A 127 10.20 6.75 -10.88
N VAL A 128 10.40 6.04 -9.76
CA VAL A 128 10.45 6.65 -8.42
C VAL A 128 11.66 6.17 -7.64
N ASP A 129 12.47 7.11 -7.13
CA ASP A 129 13.76 6.81 -6.52
C ASP A 129 13.67 6.08 -5.17
N ASP A 130 12.64 6.34 -4.36
CA ASP A 130 12.41 5.65 -3.09
C ASP A 130 12.11 4.15 -3.27
N LEU A 131 11.56 3.77 -4.42
CA LEU A 131 11.31 2.39 -4.82
C LEU A 131 12.57 1.70 -5.38
N LYS A 132 13.63 2.43 -5.77
CA LYS A 132 14.89 1.84 -6.26
C LYS A 132 15.71 1.22 -5.13
N ALA A 133 15.85 1.95 -4.03
CA ALA A 133 16.73 1.58 -2.92
C ALA A 133 16.29 0.33 -2.14
N ARG A 134 15.07 -0.16 -2.39
CA ARG A 134 14.44 -1.24 -1.61
C ARG A 134 14.27 -2.55 -2.39
N ASN A 135 14.62 -2.56 -3.69
CA ASN A 135 14.48 -3.71 -4.60
C ASN A 135 15.82 -4.30 -5.09
N LEU A 136 16.95 -3.85 -4.53
CA LEU A 136 18.30 -4.37 -4.80
C LEU A 136 18.87 -5.08 -3.58
#